data_AF-A0A6P8BJM7-F1
#
_entry.id   AF-A0A6P8BJM7-F1
#
_cell.length_a   1.000
_cell.length_b   1.000
_cell.length_c   1.000
_cell.angle_alpha   90.00
_cell.angle_beta   90.00
_cell.angle_gamma   90.00
#
_symmetry.space_group_name_H-M   'P 1'
#
loop_
_entity.id
_entity.type
_entity.pdbx_description
1 polymer ?
#
loop_
_entity_poly.entity_id
_entity_poly.type
_entity_poly.pdbx_seq_one_letter_code
_entity_poly.pdbx_strand_id
1 'polypeptide(L)'
;MSGLEPLAAMGFACSVLRLVEAGGKIFNIAQTAYQQGTIDRKTAKEYTSILFQLSNEMLSKSATAPAKPAHCEVELLKTAKTCRDVSRDLSEDLTYLDSLASKGELLAAVKLAAKVSWRQRRLKRLEQNLKDVESRMQKLILGRVL
;
A
#
# COMPACT_ATOMS: atom_id res chain seq x y z
N MET A 1 -6.62 -11.59 -27.96
CA MET A 1 -6.51 -10.39 -27.11
C MET A 1 -6.38 -10.88 -25.68
N SER A 2 -5.19 -10.84 -25.09
CA SER A 2 -4.95 -11.38 -23.74
C SER A 2 -4.31 -10.30 -22.88
N GLY A 3 -5.09 -9.26 -22.59
CA GLY A 3 -4.87 -8.35 -21.46
C GLY A 3 -5.74 -8.80 -20.29
N LEU A 4 -5.45 -8.29 -19.11
CA LEU A 4 -6.30 -8.48 -17.94
C LEU A 4 -7.67 -7.89 -18.32
N GLU A 5 -8.78 -8.63 -18.10
CA GLU A 5 -10.09 -8.10 -18.42
C GLU A 5 -10.24 -6.72 -17.76
N PRO A 6 -10.74 -5.68 -18.46
CA PRO A 6 -10.68 -4.32 -17.94
C PRO A 6 -11.33 -4.17 -16.55
N LEU A 7 -12.37 -4.97 -16.27
CA LEU A 7 -13.00 -5.07 -14.95
C LEU A 7 -12.06 -5.67 -13.89
N ALA A 8 -11.29 -6.71 -14.24
CA ALA A 8 -10.32 -7.33 -13.35
C ALA A 8 -9.14 -6.38 -13.07
N ALA A 9 -8.69 -5.60 -14.05
CA ALA A 9 -7.67 -4.56 -13.87
C ALA A 9 -8.15 -3.44 -12.94
N MET A 10 -9.40 -3.03 -13.08
CA MET A 10 -10.02 -2.04 -12.21
C MET A 10 -10.20 -2.55 -10.77
N GLY A 11 -10.69 -3.79 -10.61
CA GLY A 11 -10.77 -4.45 -9.31
C GLY A 11 -9.40 -4.58 -8.63
N PHE A 12 -8.36 -4.89 -9.40
CA PHE A 12 -6.99 -4.91 -8.90
C PHE A 12 -6.49 -3.52 -8.48
N ALA A 13 -6.76 -2.47 -9.27
CA ALA A 13 -6.42 -1.09 -8.89
C ALA A 13 -7.10 -0.67 -7.57
N CYS A 14 -8.38 -1.00 -7.40
CA CYS A 14 -9.12 -0.74 -6.18
C CYS A 14 -8.51 -1.46 -4.96
N SER A 15 -8.14 -2.75 -5.10
CA SER A 15 -7.40 -3.47 -4.06
C SER A 15 -6.10 -2.78 -3.66
N VAL A 16 -5.36 -2.22 -4.63
CA VAL A 16 -4.13 -1.47 -4.34
C VAL A 16 -4.44 -0.16 -3.60
N LEU A 17 -5.49 0.57 -3.97
CA LEU A 17 -5.89 1.79 -3.26
C LEU A 17 -6.24 1.50 -1.79
N ARG A 18 -6.98 0.43 -1.51
CA ARG A 18 -7.29 -0.01 -0.13
C ARG A 18 -6.01 -0.34 0.66
N LEU A 19 -5.00 -0.92 -0.01
CA LEU A 19 -3.70 -1.16 0.62
C LEU A 19 -3.02 0.16 1.01
N VAL A 20 -3.07 1.17 0.14
CA VAL A 20 -2.49 2.48 0.45
C VAL A 20 -3.23 3.13 1.62
N GLU A 21 -4.56 3.07 1.64
CA GLU A 21 -5.37 3.60 2.75
C GLU A 21 -5.01 2.93 4.09
N ALA A 22 -4.90 1.60 4.12
CA ALA A 22 -4.48 0.86 5.30
C ALA A 22 -3.06 1.24 5.74
N GLY A 23 -2.13 1.43 4.80
CA GLY A 23 -0.79 1.96 5.09
C GLY A 23 -0.81 3.38 5.66
N GLY A 24 -1.70 4.24 5.18
CA GLY A 24 -1.94 5.58 5.72
C GLY A 24 -2.42 5.56 7.16
N LYS A 25 -3.30 4.60 7.52
CA LYS A 25 -3.79 4.41 8.90
C LYS A 25 -2.68 3.95 9.83
N ILE A 26 -1.85 3.00 9.41
CA ILE A 26 -0.66 2.58 10.16
C ILE A 26 0.29 3.74 10.44
N PHE A 27 0.54 4.58 9.45
CA PHE A 27 1.36 5.76 9.63
C PHE A 27 0.80 6.67 10.73
N ASN A 28 -0.51 6.97 10.71
CA ASN A 28 -1.11 7.83 11.72
C ASN A 28 -0.95 7.23 13.12
N ILE A 29 -1.05 5.90 13.26
CA ILE A 29 -0.81 5.22 14.54
C ILE A 29 0.65 5.39 14.98
N ALA A 30 1.61 5.21 14.08
CA ALA A 30 3.03 5.43 14.37
C ALA A 30 3.34 6.90 14.72
N GLN A 31 2.68 7.86 14.06
CA GLN A 31 2.81 9.28 14.35
C GLN A 31 2.22 9.65 15.72
N THR A 32 1.01 9.16 16.03
CA THR A 32 0.37 9.35 17.34
C THR A 32 1.21 8.73 18.44
N ALA A 33 1.75 7.54 18.22
CA ALA A 33 2.67 6.89 19.14
C ALA A 33 3.92 7.71 19.43
N TYR A 34 4.47 8.37 18.42
CA TYR A 34 5.59 9.28 18.60
C TYR A 34 5.20 10.56 19.36
N GLN A 35 4.07 11.18 19.02
CA GLN A 35 3.64 12.45 19.61
C GLN A 35 3.10 12.30 21.04
N GLN A 36 2.40 11.21 21.32
CA GLN A 36 1.67 10.97 22.57
C GLN A 36 2.32 9.90 23.45
N GLY A 37 3.36 9.21 22.96
CA GLY A 37 4.03 8.13 23.67
C GLY A 37 3.20 6.84 23.78
N THR A 38 2.03 6.78 23.14
CA THR A 38 1.07 5.67 23.27
C THR A 38 0.76 5.04 21.91
N ILE A 39 1.00 3.74 21.79
CA ILE A 39 0.65 2.96 20.60
C ILE A 39 -0.71 2.31 20.83
N ASP A 40 -1.68 2.60 19.96
CA ASP A 40 -2.89 1.79 19.86
C ASP A 40 -2.57 0.44 19.20
N ARG A 41 -2.13 -0.51 20.03
CA ARG A 41 -1.68 -1.84 19.61
C ARG A 41 -2.79 -2.65 18.94
N LYS A 42 -4.05 -2.44 19.34
CA LYS A 42 -5.20 -3.17 18.79
C LYS A 42 -5.42 -2.75 17.35
N THR A 43 -5.51 -1.44 17.13
CA THR A 43 -5.72 -0.89 15.79
C THR A 43 -4.47 -1.08 14.91
N ALA A 44 -3.26 -0.99 15.47
CA ALA A 44 -2.04 -1.31 14.74
C ALA A 44 -2.09 -2.74 14.18
N LYS A 45 -2.35 -3.74 15.04
CA LYS A 45 -2.40 -5.15 14.64
C LYS A 45 -3.47 -5.44 13.59
N GLU A 46 -4.63 -4.79 13.70
CA GLU A 46 -5.71 -4.89 12.73
C GLU A 46 -5.28 -4.41 11.33
N TYR A 47 -4.75 -3.19 11.23
CA TYR A 47 -4.31 -2.65 9.94
C TYR A 47 -3.08 -3.37 9.37
N THR A 48 -2.18 -3.88 10.22
CA THR A 48 -1.07 -4.73 9.78
C THR A 48 -1.58 -6.03 9.17
N SER A 49 -2.62 -6.64 9.76
CA SER A 49 -3.28 -7.83 9.21
C SER A 49 -3.96 -7.52 7.87
N ILE A 50 -4.68 -6.39 7.77
CA ILE A 50 -5.30 -5.93 6.53
C ILE A 50 -4.24 -5.71 5.43
N LEU A 51 -3.12 -5.06 5.76
CA LEU A 51 -2.02 -4.89 4.82
C LEU A 51 -1.44 -6.22 4.35
N PHE A 52 -1.29 -7.18 5.26
CA PHE A 52 -0.78 -8.51 4.92
C PHE A 52 -1.73 -9.27 3.99
N GLN A 53 -3.03 -9.26 4.29
CA GLN A 53 -4.07 -9.88 3.46
C GLN A 53 -4.11 -9.27 2.06
N LEU A 54 -4.20 -7.94 1.97
CA LEU A 54 -4.21 -7.21 0.69
C LEU A 54 -2.92 -7.43 -0.09
N SER A 55 -1.77 -7.48 0.59
CA SER A 55 -0.48 -7.78 -0.04
C SER A 55 -0.42 -9.19 -0.65
N ASN A 56 -1.00 -10.19 0.03
CA ASN A 56 -1.08 -11.56 -0.47
C ASN A 56 -2.09 -11.71 -1.61
N GLU A 57 -3.22 -11.02 -1.51
CA GLU A 57 -4.22 -10.98 -2.58
C GLU A 57 -3.66 -10.32 -3.86
N MET A 58 -2.89 -9.24 -3.71
CA MET A 58 -2.22 -8.63 -4.85
C MET A 58 -1.16 -9.56 -5.47
N LEU A 59 -0.45 -10.33 -4.65
CA LEU A 59 0.51 -11.33 -5.10
C LEU A 59 -0.16 -12.39 -5.98
N SER A 60 -1.25 -12.98 -5.49
CA SER A 60 -1.97 -14.03 -6.21
C SER A 60 -2.55 -13.50 -7.50
N LYS A 61 -3.13 -12.29 -7.49
CA LYS A 61 -3.66 -11.62 -8.69
C LYS A 61 -2.57 -11.19 -9.68
N SER A 62 -1.36 -10.86 -9.20
CA SER A 62 -0.23 -10.55 -10.08
C SER A 62 0.40 -11.80 -10.71
N ALA A 63 0.31 -12.95 -10.06
CA ALA A 63 0.83 -14.22 -10.56
C ALA A 63 -0.02 -14.81 -11.69
N THR A 64 -1.30 -14.46 -11.75
CA THR A 64 -2.23 -14.83 -12.83
C THR A 64 -2.27 -13.80 -13.96
N ALA A 65 -1.38 -12.80 -13.95
CA ALA A 65 -1.32 -11.80 -15.00
C ALA A 65 -0.97 -12.43 -16.37
N PRO A 66 -1.56 -11.94 -17.47
CA PRO A 66 -1.34 -12.49 -18.80
C PRO A 66 0.11 -12.30 -19.26
N ALA A 67 0.57 -13.19 -20.14
CA ALA A 67 1.95 -13.21 -20.64
C ALA A 67 2.36 -11.95 -21.44
N LYS A 68 1.40 -11.14 -21.93
CA LYS A 68 1.64 -9.85 -22.58
C LYS A 68 0.63 -8.80 -22.08
N PRO A 69 0.90 -8.18 -20.92
CA PRO A 69 0.03 -7.13 -20.39
C PRO A 69 0.12 -5.86 -21.25
N ALA A 70 -0.96 -5.10 -21.31
CA ALA A 70 -0.97 -3.77 -21.91
C ALA A 70 -0.09 -2.80 -21.10
N HIS A 71 0.35 -1.68 -21.71
CA HIS A 71 1.23 -0.71 -21.02
C HIS A 71 0.67 -0.25 -19.67
N CYS A 72 -0.64 0.08 -19.61
CA CYS A 72 -1.31 0.47 -18.37
C CYS A 72 -1.31 -0.64 -17.32
N GLU A 73 -1.37 -1.91 -17.73
CA GLU A 73 -1.33 -3.07 -16.83
C GLU A 73 0.09 -3.28 -16.28
N VAL A 74 1.13 -3.06 -17.10
CA VAL A 74 2.52 -3.09 -16.65
C VAL A 74 2.78 -2.00 -15.60
N GLU A 75 2.31 -0.78 -15.85
CA GLU A 75 2.42 0.32 -14.88
C GLU A 75 1.64 0.03 -13.60
N LEU A 76 0.44 -0.55 -13.72
CA LEU A 76 -0.38 -0.95 -12.59
C LEU A 76 0.32 -2.03 -11.74
N LEU A 77 0.85 -3.09 -12.36
CA LEU A 77 1.58 -4.16 -11.68
C LEU A 77 2.85 -3.64 -10.99
N LYS A 78 3.61 -2.77 -11.66
CA LYS A 78 4.82 -2.16 -11.09
C LYS A 78 4.50 -1.28 -9.88
N THR A 79 3.44 -0.47 -9.99
CA THR A 79 2.99 0.41 -8.91
C THR A 79 2.44 -0.40 -7.75
N ALA A 80 1.63 -1.43 -8.02
CA ALA A 80 1.11 -2.37 -7.03
C ALA A 80 2.23 -3.10 -6.28
N LYS A 81 3.24 -3.61 -6.98
CA LYS A 81 4.42 -4.23 -6.37
C LYS A 81 5.15 -3.24 -5.46
N THR A 82 5.34 -2.00 -5.89
CA THR A 82 5.99 -0.98 -5.07
C THR A 82 5.15 -0.62 -3.84
N CYS A 83 3.83 -0.48 -3.98
CA CYS A 83 2.92 -0.27 -2.84
C CYS A 83 3.01 -1.42 -1.85
N ARG A 84 3.04 -2.66 -2.33
CA ARG A 84 3.22 -3.86 -1.51
C ARG A 84 4.52 -3.80 -0.70
N ASP A 85 5.64 -3.56 -1.37
CA ASP A 85 6.96 -3.55 -0.74
C ASP A 85 7.01 -2.46 0.35
N VAL A 86 6.53 -1.25 0.04
CA VAL A 86 6.49 -0.14 1.01
C VAL A 86 5.54 -0.43 2.17
N SER A 87 4.40 -1.09 1.93
CA SER A 87 3.46 -1.48 2.98
C SER A 87 3.99 -2.58 3.90
N ARG A 88 4.71 -3.57 3.35
CA ARG A 88 5.39 -4.59 4.15
C ARG A 88 6.45 -3.95 5.05
N ASP A 89 7.28 -3.11 4.45
CA ASP A 89 8.30 -2.30 5.11
C ASP A 89 7.73 -1.48 6.29
N LEU A 90 6.54 -0.90 6.09
CA LEU A 90 5.83 -0.11 7.09
C LEU A 90 5.33 -0.97 8.26
N SER A 91 4.85 -2.17 7.98
CA SER A 91 4.44 -3.15 8.98
C SER A 91 5.61 -3.59 9.86
N GLU A 92 6.76 -3.88 9.26
CA GLU A 92 7.99 -4.24 9.97
C GLU A 92 8.48 -3.09 10.86
N ASP A 93 8.48 -1.86 10.34
CA ASP A 93 8.83 -0.66 11.12
C ASP A 93 7.88 -0.44 12.32
N LEU A 94 6.58 -0.76 12.18
CA LEU A 94 5.60 -0.64 13.26
C LEU A 94 5.86 -1.63 14.40
N THR A 95 6.18 -2.89 14.06
CA THR A 95 6.58 -3.91 15.04
C THR A 95 7.86 -3.50 15.75
N TYR A 96 8.81 -2.93 15.01
CA TYR A 96 10.04 -2.42 15.60
C TYR A 96 9.77 -1.20 16.51
N LEU A 97 8.88 -0.28 16.14
CA LEU A 97 8.44 0.84 16.99
C LEU A 97 7.86 0.35 18.32
N ASP A 98 7.00 -0.67 18.32
CA ASP A 98 6.43 -1.22 19.57
C ASP A 98 7.53 -1.83 20.47
N SER A 99 8.54 -2.46 19.86
CA SER A 99 9.70 -2.99 20.58
C SER A 99 10.62 -1.89 21.16
N LEU A 100 10.70 -0.73 20.51
CA LEU A 100 11.49 0.41 20.99
C LEU A 100 10.75 1.22 22.06
N ALA A 101 9.44 1.40 21.89
CA ALA A 101 8.58 2.06 22.86
C ALA A 101 8.59 1.31 24.21
N SER A 102 8.65 -0.02 24.18
CA SER A 102 8.81 -0.84 25.39
C SER A 102 10.21 -0.79 26.02
N LYS A 103 11.24 -0.35 25.28
CA LYS A 103 12.64 -0.26 25.75
C LYS A 103 13.09 1.16 26.13
N GLY A 104 12.31 2.20 25.82
CA GLY A 104 12.64 3.60 26.14
C GLY A 104 13.70 4.25 25.24
N GLU A 105 14.00 3.68 24.07
CA GLU A 105 15.02 4.18 23.15
C GLU A 105 14.51 5.32 22.24
N LEU A 106 14.50 6.55 22.76
CA LEU A 106 13.99 7.75 22.07
C LEU A 106 14.68 8.05 20.74
N LEU A 107 16.01 7.94 20.64
CA LEU A 107 16.76 8.26 19.41
C LEU A 107 16.47 7.27 18.27
N ALA A 108 16.30 5.99 18.58
CA ALA A 108 15.92 4.97 17.61
C ALA A 108 14.47 5.19 17.13
N ALA A 109 13.57 5.55 18.06
CA ALA A 109 12.19 5.90 17.74
C ALA A 109 12.08 7.12 16.81
N VAL A 110 12.90 8.16 17.00
CA VAL A 110 12.93 9.36 16.14
C VAL A 110 13.37 9.01 14.70
N LYS A 111 14.46 8.26 14.54
CA LYS A 111 14.93 7.84 13.20
C LYS A 111 13.90 6.99 12.48
N LEU A 112 13.24 6.10 13.22
CA LEU A 112 12.21 5.23 12.69
C LEU A 112 10.95 6.01 12.30
N ALA A 113 10.53 7.00 13.09
CA ALA A 113 9.43 7.89 12.74
C ALA A 113 9.71 8.68 11.45
N ALA A 114 10.92 9.22 11.29
CA ALA A 114 11.32 9.90 10.06
C ALA A 114 11.27 8.97 8.83
N LYS A 115 11.71 7.71 9.00
CA LYS A 115 11.66 6.68 7.95
C LYS A 115 10.22 6.31 7.58
N VAL A 116 9.36 6.14 8.58
CA VAL A 116 7.92 5.88 8.44
C VAL A 116 7.22 7.06 7.71
N SER A 117 7.55 8.31 8.04
CA SER A 117 7.06 9.49 7.31
C SER A 117 7.51 9.53 5.85
N TRP A 118 8.77 9.20 5.56
CA TRP A 118 9.26 9.14 4.18
C TRP A 118 8.55 8.06 3.36
N ARG A 119 8.37 6.87 3.93
CA ARG A 119 7.64 5.75 3.32
C ARG A 119 6.17 6.10 3.06
N GLN A 120 5.52 6.83 3.95
CA GLN A 120 4.14 7.29 3.73
C GLN A 120 4.04 8.32 2.58
N ARG A 121 4.97 9.29 2.49
CA ARG A 121 5.02 10.23 1.35
C ARG A 121 5.23 9.49 0.02
N ARG A 122 5.99 8.40 0.04
CA ARG A 122 6.15 7.52 -1.11
C ARG A 122 4.84 6.80 -1.46
N LEU A 123 4.16 6.21 -0.47
CA LEU A 123 2.85 5.57 -0.63
C LEU A 123 1.81 6.54 -1.23
N LYS A 124 1.69 7.77 -0.73
CA LYS A 124 0.77 8.79 -1.27
C LYS A 124 1.08 9.17 -2.73
N ARG A 125 2.36 9.25 -3.10
CA ARG A 125 2.74 9.47 -4.50
C ARG A 125 2.36 8.29 -5.40
N LEU A 126 2.56 7.08 -4.91
CA LEU A 126 2.15 5.87 -5.64
C LEU A 126 0.63 5.77 -5.75
N GLU A 127 -0.12 6.17 -4.73
CA GLU A 127 -1.59 6.27 -4.75
C GLU A 127 -2.07 7.22 -5.85
N GLN A 128 -1.45 8.40 -5.95
CA GLN A 128 -1.80 9.38 -6.98
C GLN A 128 -1.55 8.81 -8.38
N ASN A 129 -0.39 8.17 -8.60
CA ASN A 129 -0.09 7.50 -9.86
C ASN A 129 -1.10 6.39 -10.15
N LEU A 130 -1.57 5.67 -9.12
CA LEU A 130 -2.52 4.59 -9.28
C LEU A 130 -3.93 5.09 -9.65
N LYS A 131 -4.36 6.21 -9.06
CA LYS A 131 -5.60 6.91 -9.44
C LYS A 131 -5.55 7.40 -10.89
N ASP A 132 -4.40 7.88 -11.34
CA ASP A 132 -4.21 8.28 -12.75
C ASP A 132 -4.30 7.07 -13.69
N VAL A 133 -3.68 5.94 -13.32
CA VAL A 133 -3.78 4.68 -14.08
C VAL A 133 -5.22 4.16 -14.08
N GLU A 134 -5.93 4.20 -12.95
CA GLU A 134 -7.34 3.82 -12.84
C GLU A 134 -8.21 4.70 -13.75
N SER A 135 -8.04 6.02 -13.72
CA SER A 135 -8.80 6.95 -14.57
C SER A 135 -8.57 6.68 -16.06
N ARG A 136 -7.33 6.36 -16.45
CA ARG A 136 -7.01 5.94 -17.82
C ARG A 136 -7.71 4.64 -18.18
N MET A 137 -7.75 3.66 -17.29
CA MET A 137 -8.46 2.39 -17.50
C MET A 137 -9.98 2.61 -17.61
N GLN A 138 -10.58 3.42 -16.73
CA GLN A 138 -11.99 3.79 -16.80
C GLN A 138 -12.37 4.40 -18.16
N LYS A 139 -11.53 5.33 -18.66
CA LYS A 139 -11.74 5.95 -19.98
C LYS A 139 -11.68 4.94 -21.12
N LEU A 140 -10.79 3.95 -21.05
CA LEU A 140 -10.69 2.89 -22.06
C LEU A 140 -11.89 1.92 -22.01
N ILE A 141 -12.46 1.68 -20.84
CA ILE A 141 -13.66 0.86 -20.67
C ILE A 141 -14.88 1.60 -21.21
N LEU A 142 -15.10 2.83 -20.77
CA LEU A 142 -16.23 3.65 -21.20
C LEU A 142 -16.19 3.94 -22.71
N GLY A 143 -14.99 4.19 -23.26
CA GLY A 143 -14.81 4.38 -24.70
C GLY A 143 -14.94 3.11 -25.55
N ARG A 144 -15.08 1.92 -24.94
CA ARG A 144 -15.42 0.66 -25.64
C ARG A 144 -16.90 0.28 -25.52
N VAL A 145 -17.64 0.90 -24.60
CA VAL A 145 -19.07 0.62 -24.35
C VAL A 145 -19.98 1.56 -25.15
N LEU A 146 -19.42 2.61 -25.76
CA LEU A 146 -20.04 3.49 -26.76
C LEU A 146 -19.60 3.09 -28.17
#